data_AF-A0A409YXY1-F1
#
_entry.id   AF-A0A409YXY1-F1
#
_cell.length_a   1.000
_cell.length_b   1.000
_cell.length_c   1.000
_cell.angle_alpha   90.00
_cell.angle_beta   90.00
_cell.angle_gamma   90.00
#
_symmetry.space_group_name_H-M   'P 1'
#
loop_
_entity.id
_entity.type
_entity.pdbx_description
1 polymer ?
#
loop_
_entity_poly.entity_id
_entity_poly.type
_entity_poly.pdbx_seq_one_letter_code
_entity_poly.pdbx_strand_id
1 'polypeptide(L)'
;MSERVEQSGDVSVERWSGEVPYDSFRVLLLGATGSGKSSFIEALAGRDHTLGISGGTLDSVTQDVQAFKVVNLEQKWDHGVVWPLFIIDTPGFLDSKMSEVQVLNKAQIWIEKNGTINVVFYICRITDTRIPGSAQRLMKIIKSLGIPAYGLIIITSMWDTIWRADAIKRAEDHFSQLRDVMWKHEIRQGASIVKFENTQSSAIEIVAGIPGWRTLNSYRFYPQSNRHLPPLVFSALLDRIQNAQQERQTILDDRIRLLSNPDSDLESTLIHSLRDVDERLANYIHQLVNFDPPPKGIDVNPQSIPYQCLFDIALDSQKYVHAIESALSQLRFQLSYISRRAKLRNTLCAAIDDYINAYISLHTFGAPPPGSPSFVPTVKLSSRDQTKLDKLMKKRQLQLRDKSD
;
A
#
# COMPACT_ATOMS: atom_id res chain seq x y z
N MET A 1 9.97 -23.10 33.64
CA MET A 1 10.28 -23.35 32.22
C MET A 1 10.57 -21.99 31.63
N SER A 2 11.83 -21.68 31.36
CA SER A 2 12.25 -20.33 30.98
C SER A 2 12.85 -20.37 29.58
N GLU A 3 11.96 -20.43 28.59
CA GLU A 3 12.28 -20.02 27.24
C GLU A 3 12.59 -18.52 27.30
N ARG A 4 13.86 -18.15 27.14
CA ARG A 4 14.29 -16.75 27.21
C ARG A 4 15.24 -16.45 26.08
N VAL A 5 15.11 -15.24 25.53
CA VAL A 5 16.14 -14.66 24.69
C VAL A 5 17.28 -14.26 25.61
N GLU A 6 18.48 -14.76 25.34
CA GLU A 6 19.68 -14.46 26.11
C GLU A 6 20.66 -13.63 25.28
N GLN A 7 21.27 -12.65 25.94
CA GLN A 7 22.33 -11.84 25.38
C GLN A 7 23.68 -12.49 25.68
N SER A 8 24.46 -12.79 24.65
CA SER A 8 25.78 -13.44 24.77
C SER A 8 26.97 -12.48 24.57
N GLY A 9 26.71 -11.22 24.20
CA GLY A 9 27.72 -10.20 23.93
C GLY A 9 27.10 -8.89 23.45
N ASP A 10 27.90 -8.05 22.79
CA ASP A 10 27.42 -6.79 22.21
C ASP A 10 26.45 -7.07 21.06
N VAL A 11 25.23 -6.55 21.17
CA VAL A 11 24.19 -6.80 20.18
C VAL A 11 24.46 -5.98 18.91
N SER A 12 24.35 -6.65 17.76
CA SER A 12 24.37 -6.00 16.46
C SER A 12 23.36 -6.68 15.53
N VAL A 13 23.17 -6.12 14.33
CA VAL A 13 22.22 -6.63 13.36
C VAL A 13 22.86 -6.69 11.98
N GLU A 14 22.66 -7.80 11.29
CA GLU A 14 23.16 -8.04 9.93
C GLU A 14 21.97 -8.25 8.98
N ARG A 15 21.99 -7.59 7.82
CA ARG A 15 21.02 -7.88 6.76
C ARG A 15 21.25 -9.31 6.23
N TRP A 16 20.18 -10.10 6.18
CA TRP A 16 20.24 -11.49 5.75
C TRP A 16 19.70 -11.64 4.31
N SER A 17 20.55 -12.15 3.41
CA SER A 17 20.20 -12.42 2.01
C SER A 17 20.03 -13.90 1.68
N GLY A 18 20.39 -14.79 2.61
CA GLY A 18 20.26 -16.24 2.43
C GLY A 18 18.88 -16.76 2.78
N GLU A 19 18.69 -18.08 2.66
CA GLU A 19 17.52 -18.75 3.23
C GLU A 19 17.57 -18.65 4.76
N VAL A 20 16.45 -18.30 5.38
CA VAL A 20 16.37 -18.25 6.84
C VAL A 20 16.35 -19.69 7.37
N PRO A 21 17.23 -20.08 8.31
CA PRO A 21 17.26 -21.44 8.85
C PRO A 21 15.90 -21.89 9.37
N TYR A 22 15.56 -23.16 9.18
CA TYR A 22 14.28 -23.71 9.67
C TYR A 22 14.16 -23.55 11.19
N ASP A 23 15.21 -23.94 11.92
CA ASP A 23 15.33 -23.80 13.37
C ASP A 23 15.78 -22.37 13.73
N SER A 24 14.89 -21.40 13.59
CA SER A 24 15.16 -20.01 13.95
C SER A 24 13.96 -19.34 14.60
N PHE A 25 14.25 -18.35 15.44
CA PHE A 25 13.24 -17.54 16.10
C PHE A 25 12.98 -16.26 15.31
N ARG A 26 11.75 -16.07 14.83
CA ARG A 26 11.43 -15.02 13.86
C ARG A 26 10.37 -14.07 14.40
N VAL A 27 10.70 -12.78 14.38
CA VAL A 27 9.82 -11.69 14.78
C VAL A 27 9.43 -10.88 13.55
N LEU A 28 8.13 -10.86 13.23
CA LEU A 28 7.61 -10.08 12.10
C LEU A 28 7.19 -8.68 12.56
N LEU A 29 7.71 -7.64 11.91
CA LEU A 29 7.32 -6.27 12.17
C LEU A 29 6.14 -5.88 11.29
N LEU A 30 5.03 -5.45 11.88
CA LEU A 30 3.86 -4.88 11.20
C LEU A 30 3.60 -3.47 11.71
N GLY A 31 3.05 -2.61 10.87
CA GLY A 31 2.77 -1.23 11.23
C GLY A 31 2.64 -0.34 10.00
N ALA A 32 2.05 0.84 10.17
CA ALA A 32 1.91 1.80 9.08
C ALA A 32 3.27 2.26 8.54
N THR A 33 3.32 2.83 7.34
CA THR A 33 4.48 3.59 6.85
C THR A 33 4.84 4.69 7.86
N GLY A 34 6.12 4.84 8.18
CA GLY A 34 6.59 5.77 9.21
C GLY A 34 6.33 5.37 10.66
N SER A 35 5.82 4.16 10.95
CA SER A 35 5.58 3.71 12.34
C SER A 35 6.83 3.44 13.17
N GLY A 36 8.03 3.41 12.57
CA GLY A 36 9.29 3.13 13.26
C GLY A 36 9.75 1.66 13.19
N LYS A 37 9.25 0.86 12.24
CA LYS A 37 9.73 -0.53 12.00
C LYS A 37 11.23 -0.60 11.71
N SER A 38 11.68 0.14 10.70
CA SER A 38 13.10 0.15 10.34
C SER A 38 13.95 0.87 11.41
N SER A 39 13.40 1.89 12.09
CA SER A 39 14.06 2.53 13.25
C SER A 39 14.27 1.57 14.42
N PHE A 40 13.35 0.63 14.65
CA PHE A 40 13.52 -0.41 15.67
C PHE A 40 14.73 -1.30 15.37
N ILE A 41 14.89 -1.71 14.11
CA ILE A 41 16.03 -2.55 13.67
C ILE A 41 17.34 -1.77 13.77
N GLU A 42 17.35 -0.50 13.35
CA GLU A 42 18.53 0.37 13.44
C GLU A 42 18.93 0.65 14.90
N ALA A 43 17.95 0.88 15.78
CA ALA A 43 18.22 1.01 17.20
C ALA A 43 18.82 -0.29 17.76
N LEU A 44 18.30 -1.46 17.36
CA LEU A 44 18.81 -2.76 17.77
C LEU A 44 20.25 -3.01 17.30
N ALA A 45 20.61 -2.53 16.10
CA ALA A 45 21.96 -2.64 15.54
C ALA A 45 23.03 -1.85 16.36
N GLY A 46 22.60 -0.80 17.06
CA GLY A 46 23.48 0.05 17.86
C GLY A 46 24.09 1.20 17.06
N ARG A 47 24.62 2.20 17.78
CA ARG A 47 25.04 3.49 17.20
C ARG A 47 26.21 3.40 16.22
N ASP A 48 27.01 2.34 16.30
CA ASP A 48 28.18 2.14 15.44
C ASP A 48 27.84 1.37 14.14
N HIS A 49 26.59 0.93 13.99
CA HIS A 49 26.13 0.13 12.84
C HIS A 49 24.94 0.79 12.15
N THR A 50 25.19 1.72 11.23
CA THR A 50 24.16 2.27 10.35
C THR A 50 23.84 1.29 9.22
N LEU A 51 22.63 0.74 9.22
CA LEU A 51 22.13 -0.11 8.13
C LEU A 51 21.58 0.71 6.96
N GLY A 52 21.27 1.99 7.18
CA GLY A 52 20.76 2.90 6.15
C GLY A 52 19.34 2.53 5.69
N ILE A 53 18.57 1.86 6.55
CA ILE A 53 17.21 1.40 6.28
C ILE A 53 16.16 2.33 6.90
N SER A 54 16.54 3.14 7.88
CA SER A 54 15.68 4.23 8.38
C SER A 54 15.96 5.53 7.62
N GLY A 55 15.04 5.91 6.73
CA GLY A 55 15.08 7.18 6.00
C GLY A 55 13.90 8.06 6.37
N GLY A 56 14.15 9.37 6.55
CA GLY A 56 13.11 10.39 6.76
C GLY A 56 12.41 10.85 5.47
N THR A 57 12.59 10.11 4.37
CA THR A 57 11.98 10.45 3.07
C THR A 57 10.48 10.16 3.09
N LEU A 58 9.71 10.99 2.36
CA LEU A 58 8.25 10.86 2.25
C LEU A 58 7.81 9.57 1.54
N ASP A 59 8.68 8.98 0.72
CA ASP A 59 8.47 7.67 0.08
C ASP A 59 8.89 6.52 1.01
N SER A 60 8.07 5.47 1.08
CA SER A 60 8.41 4.26 1.84
C SER A 60 9.71 3.66 1.34
N VAL A 61 10.71 3.60 2.22
CA VAL A 61 12.04 3.02 1.94
C VAL A 61 11.95 1.50 1.75
N THR A 62 11.08 0.83 2.51
CA THR A 62 10.91 -0.63 2.47
C THR A 62 9.80 -1.02 1.50
N GLN A 63 10.20 -1.56 0.33
CA GLN A 63 9.28 -2.03 -0.72
C GLN A 63 9.10 -3.55 -0.75
N ASP A 64 10.00 -4.30 -0.11
CA ASP A 64 9.99 -5.75 -0.01
C ASP A 64 10.23 -6.22 1.42
N VAL A 65 9.81 -7.45 1.72
CA VAL A 65 10.04 -8.06 3.04
C VAL A 65 11.52 -8.44 3.15
N GLN A 66 12.17 -8.01 4.23
CA GLN A 66 13.60 -8.21 4.45
C GLN A 66 13.86 -8.89 5.79
N ALA A 67 14.83 -9.81 5.83
CA ALA A 67 15.24 -10.47 7.04
C ALA A 67 16.54 -9.85 7.57
N PHE A 68 16.64 -9.75 8.89
CA PHE A 68 17.80 -9.26 9.60
C PHE A 68 18.14 -10.23 10.72
N LYS A 69 19.37 -10.74 10.73
CA LYS A 69 19.87 -11.59 11.80
C LYS A 69 20.32 -10.70 12.95
N VAL A 70 19.85 -10.99 14.16
CA VAL A 70 20.33 -10.33 15.37
C VAL A 70 21.48 -11.14 15.93
N VAL A 71 22.63 -10.50 16.09
CA VAL A 71 23.85 -11.12 16.59
C VAL A 71 23.91 -10.93 18.10
N ASN A 72 24.36 -11.96 18.81
CA ASN A 72 24.48 -11.99 20.26
C ASN A 72 23.16 -11.85 21.04
N LEU A 73 22.02 -12.06 20.38
CA LEU A 73 20.72 -12.35 21.00
C LEU A 73 20.17 -13.64 20.41
N GLU A 74 19.95 -14.65 21.26
CA GLU A 74 19.54 -15.98 20.81
C GLU A 74 18.42 -16.53 21.68
N GLN A 75 17.50 -17.26 21.07
CA GLN A 75 16.47 -17.98 21.82
C GLN A 75 17.04 -19.28 22.34
N LYS A 76 17.15 -19.41 23.67
CA LYS A 76 17.55 -20.67 24.30
C LYS A 76 16.35 -21.48 24.76
N TRP A 77 16.49 -22.78 24.60
CA TRP A 77 15.49 -23.78 24.96
C TRP A 77 15.94 -24.60 26.15
N ASP A 78 14.98 -25.15 26.90
CA ASP A 78 15.24 -25.93 28.12
C ASP A 78 16.17 -27.16 27.89
N HIS A 79 16.33 -27.62 26.65
CA HIS A 79 17.21 -28.74 26.27
C HIS A 79 18.59 -28.31 25.71
N GLY A 80 18.97 -27.03 25.87
CA GLY A 80 20.24 -26.50 25.37
C GLY A 80 20.27 -26.22 23.87
N VAL A 81 19.14 -26.38 23.18
CA VAL A 81 18.98 -25.94 21.79
C VAL A 81 19.02 -24.41 21.77
N VAL A 82 19.67 -23.84 20.77
CA VAL A 82 19.80 -22.41 20.56
C VAL A 82 19.32 -22.08 19.16
N TRP A 83 18.36 -21.18 19.05
CA TRP A 83 17.85 -20.71 17.78
C TRP A 83 18.34 -19.28 17.52
N PRO A 84 18.94 -19.01 16.34
CA PRO A 84 19.26 -17.64 15.93
C PRO A 84 17.99 -16.82 15.81
N LEU A 85 18.09 -15.54 16.18
CA LEU A 85 16.99 -14.60 16.16
C LEU A 85 17.01 -13.78 14.87
N PHE A 86 15.85 -13.68 14.22
CA PHE A 86 15.64 -12.89 13.02
C PHE A 86 14.50 -11.88 13.22
N ILE A 87 14.75 -10.63 12.83
CA ILE A 87 13.72 -9.61 12.68
C ILE A 87 13.37 -9.51 11.20
N ILE A 88 12.07 -9.60 10.90
CA ILE A 88 11.54 -9.56 9.54
C ILE A 88 10.83 -8.22 9.35
N ASP A 89 11.47 -7.30 8.63
CA ASP A 89 10.88 -6.01 8.27
C ASP A 89 9.91 -6.19 7.11
N THR A 90 8.77 -5.50 7.18
CA THR A 90 7.75 -5.54 6.13
C THR A 90 7.50 -4.14 5.56
N PRO A 91 7.04 -4.03 4.30
CA PRO A 91 6.48 -2.77 3.81
C PRO A 91 5.39 -2.23 4.75
N GLY A 92 5.28 -0.91 4.85
CA GLY A 92 4.28 -0.28 5.70
C GLY A 92 2.86 -0.43 5.17
N PHE A 93 1.90 -0.62 6.08
CA PHE A 93 0.49 -0.39 5.76
C PHE A 93 0.18 1.09 5.60
N LEU A 94 -0.97 1.45 5.02
CA LEU A 94 -1.34 2.84 4.76
C LEU A 94 -0.31 3.58 3.89
N ASP A 95 0.40 2.84 3.04
CA ASP A 95 1.34 3.39 2.09
C ASP A 95 0.62 4.11 0.93
N SER A 96 1.21 5.19 0.42
CA SER A 96 0.64 6.01 -0.65
C SER A 96 0.46 5.25 -1.96
N LYS A 97 1.31 4.25 -2.22
CA LYS A 97 1.30 3.45 -3.45
C LYS A 97 0.86 2.02 -3.21
N MET A 98 1.32 1.40 -2.12
CA MET A 98 1.08 -0.01 -1.81
C MET A 98 -0.20 -0.22 -1.00
N SER A 99 -1.07 -1.11 -1.47
CA SER A 99 -2.33 -1.45 -0.77
C SER A 99 -2.12 -2.39 0.43
N GLU A 100 -3.08 -2.42 1.35
CA GLU A 100 -3.11 -3.38 2.46
C GLU A 100 -3.07 -4.83 1.95
N VAL A 101 -3.73 -5.12 0.81
CA VAL A 101 -3.71 -6.44 0.16
C VAL A 101 -2.31 -6.79 -0.34
N GLN A 102 -1.59 -5.84 -0.94
CA GLN A 102 -0.22 -6.07 -1.40
C GLN A 102 0.75 -6.31 -0.24
N VAL A 103 0.64 -5.55 0.85
CA VAL A 103 1.48 -5.74 2.06
C VAL A 103 1.25 -7.14 2.64
N LEU A 104 -0.02 -7.56 2.75
CA LEU A 104 -0.39 -8.89 3.24
C LEU A 104 0.13 -10.01 2.35
N ASN A 105 -0.01 -9.88 1.02
CA ASN A 105 0.50 -10.86 0.06
C ASN A 105 2.04 -10.96 0.13
N LYS A 106 2.75 -9.84 0.25
CA LYS A 106 4.22 -9.85 0.39
C LYS A 106 4.65 -10.58 1.66
N ALA A 107 3.99 -10.33 2.79
CA ALA A 107 4.24 -11.06 4.03
C ALA A 107 3.92 -12.56 3.88
N GLN A 108 2.77 -12.90 3.30
CA GLN A 108 2.34 -14.27 3.04
C GLN A 108 3.35 -15.05 2.17
N ILE A 109 3.75 -14.51 1.02
CA ILE A 109 4.73 -15.12 0.11
C ILE A 109 6.07 -15.33 0.81
N TRP A 110 6.51 -14.35 1.61
CA TRP A 110 7.77 -14.47 2.35
C TRP A 110 7.71 -15.61 3.39
N ILE A 111 6.60 -15.72 4.13
CA ILE A 111 6.39 -16.77 5.14
C ILE A 111 6.28 -18.15 4.46
N GLU A 112 5.68 -18.26 3.29
CA GLU A 112 5.61 -19.54 2.56
C GLU A 112 6.98 -20.04 2.15
N LYS A 113 7.81 -19.13 1.65
CA LYS A 113 9.16 -19.48 1.20
C LYS A 113 10.08 -19.82 2.37
N ASN A 114 9.97 -19.11 3.48
CA ASN A 114 10.94 -19.20 4.57
C ASN A 114 10.46 -20.03 5.75
N GLY A 115 9.17 -20.33 5.87
CA GLY A 115 8.55 -21.01 7.01
C GLY A 115 7.86 -20.04 7.98
N THR A 116 7.65 -20.47 9.22
CA THR A 116 6.72 -19.82 10.15
C THR A 116 7.28 -18.57 10.83
N ILE A 117 6.39 -17.77 11.46
CA ILE A 117 6.74 -16.64 12.34
C ILE A 117 6.44 -17.01 13.80
N ASN A 118 7.26 -16.60 14.76
CA ASN A 118 7.06 -16.93 16.18
C ASN A 118 6.31 -15.82 16.94
N VAL A 119 6.59 -14.56 16.60
CA VAL A 119 6.04 -13.37 17.26
C VAL A 119 5.78 -12.26 16.25
N VAL A 120 4.74 -11.46 16.47
CA VAL A 120 4.46 -10.25 15.70
C VAL A 120 4.61 -9.03 16.59
N PHE A 121 5.41 -8.09 16.12
CA PHE A 121 5.48 -6.74 16.67
C PHE A 121 4.58 -5.83 15.85
N TYR A 122 3.51 -5.32 16.45
CA TYR A 122 2.70 -4.27 15.84
C TYR A 122 3.15 -2.91 16.36
N ILE A 123 3.81 -2.13 15.51
CA ILE A 123 4.38 -0.83 15.85
C ILE A 123 3.45 0.30 15.43
N CYS A 124 3.19 1.23 16.35
CA CYS A 124 2.36 2.41 16.12
C CYS A 124 2.99 3.66 16.76
N ARG A 125 2.77 4.84 16.15
CA ARG A 125 3.33 6.10 16.66
C ARG A 125 2.50 6.61 17.83
N ILE A 126 3.16 7.01 18.92
CA ILE A 126 2.44 7.61 20.05
C ILE A 126 1.99 9.06 19.77
N THR A 127 2.68 9.73 18.83
CA THR A 127 2.47 11.14 18.48
C THR A 127 1.19 11.42 17.70
N ASP A 128 0.46 10.39 17.27
CA ASP A 128 -0.84 10.56 16.62
C ASP A 128 -1.86 11.11 17.62
N THR A 129 -2.15 12.41 17.53
CA THR A 129 -3.06 13.12 18.46
C THR A 129 -4.52 12.64 18.38
N ARG A 130 -4.87 11.91 17.32
CA ARG A 130 -6.15 11.25 17.09
C ARG A 130 -5.89 9.96 16.34
N ILE A 131 -6.74 8.96 16.53
CA ILE A 131 -6.69 7.71 15.75
C ILE A 131 -7.61 7.88 14.53
N PRO A 132 -7.09 8.21 13.33
CA PRO A 132 -7.90 8.38 12.13
C PRO A 132 -8.60 7.07 11.76
N GLY A 133 -9.67 7.16 10.96
CA GLY A 133 -10.44 5.98 10.52
C GLY A 133 -9.58 4.92 9.83
N SER A 134 -8.56 5.33 9.06
CA SER A 134 -7.58 4.45 8.43
C SER A 134 -6.72 3.69 9.45
N ALA A 135 -6.26 4.35 10.52
CA ALA A 135 -5.51 3.69 11.59
C ALA A 135 -6.41 2.71 12.37
N GLN A 136 -7.67 3.07 12.64
CA GLN A 136 -8.63 2.15 13.27
C GLN A 136 -8.89 0.91 12.39
N ARG A 137 -9.03 1.10 11.07
CA ARG A 137 -9.17 -0.01 10.12
C ARG A 137 -7.92 -0.89 10.12
N LEU A 138 -6.72 -0.31 10.13
CA LEU A 138 -5.47 -1.06 10.24
C LEU A 138 -5.43 -1.90 11.52
N MET A 139 -5.79 -1.34 12.68
CA MET A 139 -5.86 -2.11 13.93
C MET A 139 -6.84 -3.29 13.81
N LYS A 140 -8.00 -3.09 13.17
CA LYS A 140 -8.95 -4.18 12.89
C LYS A 140 -8.35 -5.24 11.95
N ILE A 141 -7.57 -4.83 10.94
CA ILE A 141 -6.86 -5.75 10.05
C ILE A 141 -5.88 -6.62 10.86
N ILE A 142 -5.04 -6.00 11.69
CA ILE A 142 -4.07 -6.70 12.55
C ILE A 142 -4.78 -7.69 13.49
N LYS A 143 -5.86 -7.27 14.16
CA LYS A 143 -6.69 -8.17 14.99
C LYS A 143 -7.27 -9.33 14.19
N SER A 144 -7.67 -9.09 12.94
CA SER A 144 -8.27 -10.09 12.06
C SER A 144 -7.27 -11.11 11.51
N LEU A 145 -5.95 -10.90 11.67
CA LEU A 145 -4.93 -11.93 11.40
C LEU A 145 -5.00 -13.08 12.43
N GLY A 146 -5.70 -12.85 13.56
CA GLY A 146 -5.91 -13.85 14.59
C GLY A 146 -4.61 -14.30 15.28
N ILE A 147 -3.65 -13.39 15.39
CA ILE A 147 -2.38 -13.64 16.08
C ILE A 147 -2.72 -13.99 17.54
N PRO A 148 -2.26 -15.13 18.08
CA PRO A 148 -2.47 -15.46 19.49
C PRO A 148 -1.89 -14.36 20.38
N ALA A 149 -2.59 -14.03 21.45
CA ALA A 149 -2.28 -12.86 22.28
C ALA A 149 -0.83 -12.86 22.79
N TYR A 150 -0.33 -13.98 23.33
CA TYR A 150 1.06 -14.10 23.80
C TYR A 150 2.12 -13.98 22.67
N GLY A 151 1.72 -14.10 21.40
CA GLY A 151 2.58 -13.89 20.23
C GLY A 151 2.40 -12.51 19.58
N LEU A 152 1.66 -11.59 20.22
CA LEU A 152 1.44 -10.22 19.76
C LEU A 152 2.01 -9.23 20.78
N ILE A 153 2.95 -8.40 20.34
CA ILE A 153 3.48 -7.28 21.12
C ILE A 153 3.14 -5.97 20.41
N ILE A 154 2.39 -5.11 21.09
CA ILE A 154 2.08 -3.77 20.64
C ILE A 154 3.21 -2.84 21.09
N ILE A 155 3.90 -2.22 20.14
CA ILE A 155 5.01 -1.31 20.42
C ILE A 155 4.58 0.10 20.06
N THR A 156 4.72 1.02 21.03
CA THR A 156 4.52 2.45 20.79
C THR A 156 5.87 3.13 20.56
N SER A 157 6.02 3.83 19.44
CA SER A 157 7.27 4.48 19.01
C SER A 157 7.18 6.01 19.07
N MET A 158 8.29 6.70 18.73
CA MET A 158 8.42 8.16 18.65
C MET A 158 8.36 8.88 20.01
N TRP A 159 8.61 8.17 21.12
CA TRP A 159 8.68 8.77 22.46
C TRP A 159 9.82 9.79 22.57
N ASP A 160 10.93 9.52 21.89
CA ASP A 160 12.12 10.36 21.78
C ASP A 160 11.89 11.68 21.00
N THR A 161 10.74 11.83 20.34
CA THR A 161 10.41 13.03 19.56
C THR A 161 9.60 14.07 20.35
N ILE A 162 9.25 13.76 21.61
CA ILE A 162 8.31 14.55 22.42
C ILE A 162 9.05 15.27 23.54
N TRP A 163 9.08 16.60 23.48
CA TRP A 163 9.87 17.42 24.41
C TRP A 163 9.04 18.30 25.35
N ARG A 164 7.79 18.60 24.98
CA ARG A 164 6.92 19.50 25.75
C ARG A 164 6.06 18.73 26.75
N ALA A 165 5.95 19.21 27.98
CA ALA A 165 5.21 18.54 29.05
C ALA A 165 3.73 18.25 28.69
N ASP A 166 3.06 19.17 27.98
CA ASP A 166 1.69 18.97 27.50
C ASP A 166 1.59 17.86 26.45
N ALA A 167 2.61 17.75 25.58
CA ALA A 167 2.68 16.72 24.55
C ALA A 167 3.02 15.35 25.15
N ILE A 168 3.89 15.29 26.18
CA ILE A 168 4.17 14.07 26.94
C ILE A 168 2.89 13.57 27.59
N LYS A 169 2.14 14.45 28.28
CA LYS A 169 0.87 14.09 28.90
C LYS A 169 -0.13 13.52 27.87
N ARG A 170 -0.27 14.17 26.71
CA ARG A 170 -1.13 13.67 25.63
C ARG A 170 -0.70 12.30 25.11
N ALA A 171 0.61 12.06 25.00
CA ALA A 171 1.15 10.76 24.59
C ALA A 171 0.89 9.67 25.65
N GLU A 172 1.02 9.97 26.94
CA GLU A 172 0.66 9.04 28.02
C GLU A 172 -0.84 8.73 28.07
N ASP A 173 -1.68 9.73 27.85
CA ASP A 173 -3.14 9.56 27.74
C ASP A 173 -3.48 8.67 26.54
N HIS A 174 -2.81 8.88 25.39
CA HIS A 174 -2.98 8.04 24.19
C HIS A 174 -2.47 6.61 24.42
N PHE A 175 -1.34 6.43 25.11
CA PHE A 175 -0.82 5.11 25.48
C PHE A 175 -1.84 4.36 26.35
N SER A 176 -2.42 5.04 27.33
CA SER A 176 -3.47 4.49 28.19
C SER A 176 -4.72 4.13 27.37
N GLN A 177 -5.12 4.95 26.39
CA GLN A 177 -6.21 4.63 25.48
C GLN A 177 -5.92 3.38 24.63
N LEU A 178 -4.71 3.25 24.10
CA LEU A 178 -4.29 2.06 23.36
C LEU A 178 -4.35 0.82 24.23
N ARG A 179 -3.85 0.89 25.47
CA ARG A 179 -3.85 -0.22 26.43
C ARG A 179 -5.25 -0.59 26.94
N ASP A 180 -5.99 0.38 27.44
CA ASP A 180 -7.17 0.15 28.28
C ASP A 180 -8.49 0.12 27.51
N VAL A 181 -8.46 0.57 26.25
CA VAL A 181 -9.64 0.64 25.38
C VAL A 181 -9.40 -0.17 24.11
N MET A 182 -8.39 0.19 23.32
CA MET A 182 -8.25 -0.34 21.96
C MET A 182 -7.73 -1.78 21.94
N TRP A 183 -6.69 -2.08 22.71
CA TRP A 183 -6.06 -3.42 22.81
C TRP A 183 -6.45 -4.16 24.11
N LYS A 184 -7.43 -3.62 24.85
CA LYS A 184 -7.86 -4.15 26.14
C LYS A 184 -8.15 -5.65 26.11
N HIS A 185 -8.84 -6.10 25.06
CA HIS A 185 -9.21 -7.51 24.93
C HIS A 185 -7.96 -8.38 24.72
N GLU A 186 -7.11 -8.01 23.76
CA GLU A 186 -5.89 -8.75 23.42
C GLU A 186 -4.92 -8.78 24.60
N ILE A 187 -4.76 -7.66 25.32
CA ILE A 187 -3.91 -7.57 26.51
C ILE A 187 -4.43 -8.47 27.64
N ARG A 188 -5.75 -8.49 27.87
CA ARG A 188 -6.36 -9.43 28.83
C ARG A 188 -6.15 -10.90 28.47
N GLN A 189 -5.93 -11.21 27.19
CA GLN A 189 -5.63 -12.56 26.72
C GLN A 189 -4.12 -12.89 26.72
N GLY A 190 -3.26 -11.94 27.09
CA GLY A 190 -1.81 -12.15 27.23
C GLY A 190 -0.93 -11.39 26.23
N ALA A 191 -1.49 -10.49 25.42
CA ALA A 191 -0.69 -9.58 24.60
C ALA A 191 0.00 -8.52 25.46
N SER A 192 1.18 -8.08 25.05
CA SER A 192 1.94 -7.04 25.74
C SER A 192 1.84 -5.71 24.99
N ILE A 193 1.88 -4.60 25.73
CA ILE A 193 2.08 -3.27 25.16
C ILE A 193 3.28 -2.60 25.82
N VAL A 194 4.20 -2.08 25.01
CA VAL A 194 5.49 -1.55 25.47
C VAL A 194 5.84 -0.23 24.79
N LYS A 195 6.74 0.54 25.40
CA LYS A 195 7.27 1.80 24.86
C LYS A 195 8.64 1.54 24.26
N PHE A 196 8.84 1.97 23.02
CA PHE A 196 10.13 1.96 22.34
C PHE A 196 10.67 3.39 22.31
N GLU A 197 11.77 3.61 23.03
CA GLU A 197 12.37 4.93 23.23
C GLU A 197 13.43 5.28 22.18
N ASN A 198 13.47 4.52 21.08
CA ASN A 198 14.44 4.71 19.99
C ASN A 198 15.90 4.61 20.45
N THR A 199 16.15 3.74 21.44
CA THR A 199 17.49 3.41 21.93
C THR A 199 17.76 1.92 21.79
N GLN A 200 19.04 1.55 21.66
CA GLN A 200 19.43 0.14 21.61
C GLN A 200 19.00 -0.63 22.87
N SER A 201 19.14 -0.03 24.06
CA SER A 201 18.67 -0.66 25.32
C SER A 201 17.18 -0.99 25.24
N SER A 202 16.35 -0.02 24.85
CA SER A 202 14.90 -0.25 24.74
C SER A 202 14.55 -1.31 23.69
N ALA A 203 15.27 -1.39 22.57
CA ALA A 203 15.06 -2.42 21.57
C ALA A 203 15.44 -3.82 22.09
N ILE A 204 16.60 -3.94 22.76
CA ILE A 204 17.06 -5.19 23.38
C ILE A 204 16.06 -5.65 24.46
N GLU A 205 15.63 -4.75 25.33
CA GLU A 205 14.66 -5.05 26.40
C GLU A 205 13.34 -5.58 25.83
N ILE A 206 12.85 -5.00 24.73
CA ILE A 206 11.62 -5.46 24.07
C ILE A 206 11.80 -6.87 23.48
N VAL A 207 12.94 -7.15 22.84
CA VAL A 207 13.23 -8.48 22.29
C VAL A 207 13.45 -9.51 23.40
N ALA A 208 14.14 -9.13 24.47
CA ALA A 208 14.40 -9.99 25.63
C ALA A 208 13.13 -10.27 26.46
N GLY A 209 12.18 -9.32 26.47
CA GLY A 209 10.93 -9.37 27.23
C GLY A 209 9.78 -10.10 26.54
N ILE A 210 10.04 -10.86 25.46
CA ILE A 210 9.01 -11.64 24.77
C ILE A 210 8.41 -12.68 25.75
N PRO A 211 7.12 -12.59 26.10
CA PRO A 211 6.52 -13.38 27.18
C PRO A 211 6.25 -14.84 26.80
N GLY A 212 6.26 -15.14 25.51
CA GLY A 212 5.98 -16.44 24.90
C GLY A 212 5.84 -16.28 23.40
N TRP A 213 5.67 -17.38 22.68
CA TRP A 213 5.59 -17.35 21.22
C TRP A 213 4.74 -18.52 20.72
N ARG A 214 4.22 -18.40 19.49
CA ARG A 214 3.76 -19.57 18.74
C ARG A 214 4.00 -19.41 17.26
N THR A 215 4.15 -20.55 16.64
CA THR A 215 4.22 -20.73 15.21
C THR A 215 2.96 -20.17 14.52
N LEU A 216 3.17 -19.13 13.72
CA LEU A 216 2.21 -18.53 12.80
C LEU A 216 2.54 -18.97 11.39
N ASN A 217 1.55 -19.56 10.72
CA ASN A 217 1.64 -19.98 9.34
C ASN A 217 1.20 -18.86 8.39
N SER A 218 1.63 -18.96 7.14
CA SER A 218 1.33 -17.98 6.08
C SER A 218 -0.17 -17.78 5.86
N TYR A 219 -1.00 -18.81 6.07
CA TYR A 219 -2.45 -18.78 5.81
C TYR A 219 -3.14 -17.57 6.47
N ARG A 220 -2.64 -17.09 7.62
CA ARG A 220 -3.23 -15.95 8.36
C ARG A 220 -3.12 -14.62 7.61
N PHE A 221 -2.13 -14.50 6.73
CA PHE A 221 -1.84 -13.30 5.95
C PHE A 221 -2.49 -13.33 4.56
N TYR A 222 -3.17 -14.42 4.18
CA TYR A 222 -3.96 -14.40 2.96
C TYR A 222 -5.10 -13.39 3.13
N PRO A 223 -5.29 -12.45 2.18
CA PRO A 223 -6.38 -11.48 2.25
C PRO A 223 -7.77 -12.12 2.37
N GLN A 224 -7.90 -13.38 1.94
CA GLN A 224 -9.12 -14.18 1.98
C GLN A 224 -9.16 -15.22 3.13
N SER A 225 -8.22 -15.16 4.06
CA SER A 225 -7.95 -16.23 5.04
C SER A 225 -9.09 -16.56 6.01
N ASN A 226 -9.97 -15.60 6.27
CA ASN A 226 -11.02 -15.73 7.28
C ASN A 226 -12.20 -14.82 6.98
N ARG A 227 -13.25 -14.83 7.81
CA ARG A 227 -14.47 -14.04 7.58
C ARG A 227 -14.36 -12.55 7.93
N HIS A 228 -13.34 -12.13 8.67
CA HIS A 228 -13.20 -10.77 9.22
C HIS A 228 -12.23 -9.89 8.42
N LEU A 229 -11.14 -10.49 7.90
CA LEU A 229 -10.13 -9.77 7.14
C LEU A 229 -10.59 -9.27 5.75
N PRO A 230 -11.27 -10.08 4.90
CA PRO A 230 -11.61 -9.70 3.53
C PRO A 230 -12.46 -8.43 3.44
N PRO A 231 -13.53 -8.24 4.25
CA PRO A 231 -14.31 -7.01 4.20
C PRO A 231 -13.48 -5.75 4.54
N LEU A 232 -12.50 -5.86 5.44
CA LEU A 232 -11.66 -4.73 5.84
C LEU A 232 -10.70 -4.30 4.74
N VAL A 233 -10.01 -5.25 4.11
CA VAL A 233 -9.06 -4.96 3.03
C VAL A 233 -9.78 -4.59 1.73
N PHE A 234 -10.96 -5.15 1.49
CA PHE A 234 -11.81 -4.77 0.36
C PHE A 234 -12.32 -3.33 0.51
N SER A 235 -12.81 -2.94 1.68
CA SER A 235 -13.20 -1.55 1.95
C SER A 235 -12.02 -0.60 1.82
N ALA A 236 -10.81 -0.98 2.27
CA ALA A 236 -9.61 -0.18 2.07
C ALA A 236 -9.26 0.00 0.57
N LEU A 237 -9.41 -1.06 -0.23
CA LEU A 237 -9.23 -0.99 -1.68
C LEU A 237 -10.25 -0.07 -2.36
N LEU A 238 -11.53 -0.13 -1.98
CA LEU A 238 -12.55 0.77 -2.52
C LEU A 238 -12.21 2.24 -2.24
N ASP A 239 -11.83 2.58 -1.01
CA ASP A 239 -11.41 3.95 -0.66
C ASP A 239 -10.20 4.39 -1.50
N ARG A 240 -9.22 3.49 -1.72
CA ARG A 240 -8.04 3.77 -2.54
C ARG A 240 -8.40 4.00 -4.01
N ILE A 241 -9.32 3.20 -4.57
CA ILE A 241 -9.83 3.38 -5.93
C ILE A 241 -10.52 4.73 -6.06
N GLN A 242 -11.42 5.07 -5.15
CA GLN A 242 -12.14 6.33 -5.16
C GLN A 242 -11.18 7.54 -5.05
N ASN A 243 -10.22 7.47 -4.13
CA ASN A 243 -9.22 8.53 -3.96
C ASN A 243 -8.34 8.69 -5.22
N ALA A 244 -7.91 7.58 -5.83
CA ALA A 244 -7.14 7.62 -7.07
C ALA A 244 -7.94 8.18 -8.25
N GLN A 245 -9.23 7.87 -8.35
CA GLN A 245 -10.12 8.47 -9.36
C GLN A 245 -10.26 9.99 -9.17
N GLN A 246 -10.40 10.45 -7.92
CA GLN A 246 -10.47 11.88 -7.61
C GLN A 246 -9.16 12.62 -7.90
N GLU A 247 -8.02 12.01 -7.55
CA GLU A 247 -6.68 12.51 -7.86
C GLU A 247 -6.50 12.64 -9.38
N ARG A 248 -6.87 11.59 -10.13
CA ARG A 248 -6.84 11.56 -11.59
C ARG A 248 -7.66 12.70 -12.21
N GLN A 249 -8.89 12.90 -11.75
CA GLN A 249 -9.76 13.98 -12.23
C GLN A 249 -9.12 15.36 -12.00
N THR A 250 -8.55 15.57 -10.81
CA THR A 250 -7.88 16.83 -10.47
C THR A 250 -6.70 17.11 -11.41
N ILE A 251 -5.87 16.10 -11.68
CA ILE A 251 -4.74 16.20 -12.61
C ILE A 251 -5.24 16.54 -14.02
N LEU A 252 -6.32 15.92 -14.48
CA LEU A 252 -6.90 16.21 -15.80
C LEU A 252 -7.48 17.63 -15.89
N ASP A 253 -8.15 18.12 -14.85
CA ASP A 253 -8.65 19.48 -14.81
C ASP A 253 -7.50 20.50 -14.88
N ASP A 254 -6.40 20.25 -14.17
CA ASP A 254 -5.20 21.09 -14.25
C ASP A 254 -4.53 21.02 -15.63
N ARG A 255 -4.48 19.85 -16.26
CA ARG A 255 -4.02 19.73 -17.67
C ARG A 255 -4.91 20.52 -18.64
N ILE A 256 -6.23 20.52 -18.44
CA ILE A 256 -7.17 21.32 -19.23
C ILE A 256 -6.86 22.81 -19.06
N ARG A 257 -6.59 23.28 -17.83
CA ARG A 257 -6.20 24.68 -17.57
C ARG A 257 -4.92 25.08 -18.31
N LEU A 258 -3.95 24.17 -18.43
CA LEU A 258 -2.70 24.40 -19.18
C LEU A 258 -2.89 24.55 -20.70
N LEU A 259 -4.06 24.17 -21.24
CA LEU A 259 -4.40 24.45 -22.63
C LEU A 259 -4.59 25.96 -22.88
N SER A 260 -5.06 26.70 -21.87
CA SER A 260 -5.20 28.16 -21.94
C SER A 260 -3.97 28.90 -21.41
N ASN A 261 -3.32 28.39 -20.36
CA ASN A 261 -2.13 29.01 -19.76
C ASN A 261 -0.94 28.02 -19.75
N PRO A 262 -0.09 28.01 -20.78
CA PRO A 262 0.93 26.99 -20.95
C PRO A 262 2.08 27.10 -19.94
N ASP A 263 2.42 25.98 -19.31
CA ASP A 263 3.62 25.80 -18.50
C ASP A 263 4.20 24.41 -18.82
N SER A 264 5.40 24.34 -19.39
CA SER A 264 5.99 23.08 -19.85
C SER A 264 6.42 22.16 -18.71
N ASP A 265 6.88 22.74 -17.61
CA ASP A 265 7.46 21.98 -16.49
C ASP A 265 6.33 21.39 -15.66
N LEU A 266 5.27 22.17 -15.45
CA LEU A 266 4.04 21.68 -14.84
C LEU A 266 3.34 20.66 -15.74
N GLU A 267 3.27 20.87 -17.06
CA GLU A 267 2.69 19.90 -18.00
C GLU A 267 3.40 18.54 -17.94
N SER A 268 4.73 18.52 -17.92
CA SER A 268 5.52 17.29 -17.78
C SER A 268 5.24 16.58 -16.45
N THR A 269 5.21 17.32 -15.35
CA THR A 269 4.93 16.79 -14.01
C THR A 269 3.53 16.17 -13.93
N LEU A 270 2.51 16.83 -14.50
CA LEU A 270 1.14 16.32 -14.53
C LEU A 270 1.00 15.07 -15.42
N ILE A 271 1.74 14.99 -16.53
CA ILE A 271 1.77 13.77 -17.37
C ILE A 271 2.34 12.59 -16.59
N HIS A 272 3.45 12.79 -15.86
CA HIS A 272 4.03 11.74 -15.03
C HIS A 272 3.10 11.32 -13.88
N SER A 273 2.46 12.30 -13.22
CA SER A 273 1.52 12.05 -12.13
C SER A 273 0.27 11.31 -12.61
N LEU A 274 -0.28 11.67 -13.77
CA LEU A 274 -1.42 10.98 -14.38
C LEU A 274 -1.10 9.51 -14.64
N ARG A 275 0.09 9.23 -15.17
CA ARG A 275 0.55 7.87 -15.43
C ARG A 275 0.71 7.06 -14.14
N ASP A 276 1.31 7.63 -13.10
CA ASP A 276 1.46 6.97 -11.79
C ASP A 276 0.09 6.63 -11.18
N VAL A 277 -0.88 7.57 -11.25
CA VAL A 277 -2.25 7.34 -10.79
C VAL A 277 -2.95 6.24 -11.59
N ASP A 278 -2.84 6.26 -12.92
CA ASP A 278 -3.44 5.23 -13.78
C ASP A 278 -2.86 3.83 -13.50
N GLU A 279 -1.54 3.74 -13.28
CA GLU A 279 -0.86 2.49 -12.89
C GLU A 279 -1.33 1.99 -11.51
N ARG A 280 -1.47 2.89 -10.52
CA ARG A 280 -2.04 2.55 -9.19
C ARG A 280 -3.48 2.07 -9.30
N LEU A 281 -4.31 2.79 -10.05
CA LEU A 281 -5.72 2.45 -10.23
C LEU A 281 -5.89 1.06 -10.87
N ALA A 282 -5.12 0.75 -11.92
CA ALA A 282 -5.11 -0.56 -12.55
C ALA A 282 -4.73 -1.68 -11.56
N ASN A 283 -3.71 -1.43 -10.72
CA ASN A 283 -3.27 -2.38 -9.69
C ASN A 283 -4.35 -2.62 -8.62
N TYR A 284 -5.05 -1.58 -8.16
CA TYR A 284 -6.12 -1.71 -7.17
C TYR A 284 -7.33 -2.45 -7.73
N ILE A 285 -7.72 -2.15 -8.97
CA ILE A 285 -8.80 -2.84 -9.69
C ILE A 285 -8.48 -4.33 -9.83
N HIS A 286 -7.26 -4.68 -10.26
CA HIS A 286 -6.84 -6.09 -10.37
C HIS A 286 -6.95 -6.83 -9.03
N GLN A 287 -6.56 -6.19 -7.94
CA GLN A 287 -6.70 -6.79 -6.61
C GLN A 287 -8.15 -6.93 -6.16
N LEU A 288 -9.01 -5.96 -6.51
CA LEU A 288 -10.44 -5.98 -6.19
C LEU A 288 -11.14 -7.16 -6.89
N VAL A 289 -10.84 -7.38 -8.17
CA VAL A 289 -11.42 -8.47 -8.98
C VAL A 289 -11.07 -9.85 -8.43
N ASN A 290 -9.94 -10.01 -7.72
CA ASN A 290 -9.59 -11.28 -7.07
C ASN A 290 -10.51 -11.64 -5.89
N PHE A 291 -11.37 -10.73 -5.42
CA PHE A 291 -12.42 -11.00 -4.45
C PHE A 291 -13.75 -11.30 -5.15
N ASP A 292 -13.76 -12.29 -6.04
CA ASP A 292 -14.97 -12.79 -6.71
C ASP A 292 -15.32 -14.20 -6.18
N PRO A 293 -16.45 -14.39 -5.46
CA PRO A 293 -17.49 -13.39 -5.13
C PRO A 293 -17.07 -12.38 -4.05
N PRO A 294 -17.75 -11.21 -3.95
CA PRO A 294 -17.43 -10.18 -2.97
C PRO A 294 -17.50 -10.70 -1.52
N PRO A 295 -16.72 -10.10 -0.58
CA PRO A 295 -16.78 -10.48 0.82
C PRO A 295 -18.18 -10.35 1.42
N LYS A 296 -18.53 -11.28 2.32
CA LYS A 296 -19.82 -11.24 3.04
C LYS A 296 -20.05 -9.89 3.71
N GLY A 297 -21.25 -9.34 3.53
CA GLY A 297 -21.65 -8.05 4.09
C GLY A 297 -21.31 -6.84 3.20
N ILE A 298 -20.75 -7.06 2.01
CA ILE A 298 -20.52 -6.02 1.01
C ILE A 298 -21.43 -6.29 -0.19
N ASP A 299 -22.38 -5.38 -0.41
CA ASP A 299 -23.33 -5.44 -1.53
C ASP A 299 -22.84 -4.56 -2.70
N VAL A 300 -21.63 -4.88 -3.17
CA VAL A 300 -21.03 -4.23 -4.34
C VAL A 300 -20.56 -5.33 -5.27
N ASN A 301 -21.02 -5.31 -6.52
CA ASN A 301 -20.51 -6.21 -7.55
C ASN A 301 -19.06 -5.81 -7.88
N PRO A 302 -18.05 -6.66 -7.59
CA PRO A 302 -16.65 -6.34 -7.87
C PRO A 302 -16.39 -6.04 -9.34
N GLN A 303 -17.23 -6.52 -10.27
CA GLN A 303 -17.11 -6.28 -11.70
C GLN A 303 -17.71 -4.93 -12.14
N SER A 304 -18.61 -4.32 -11.35
CA SER A 304 -19.16 -3.00 -11.69
C SER A 304 -18.19 -1.86 -11.46
N ILE A 305 -17.27 -2.02 -10.50
CA ILE A 305 -16.24 -1.01 -10.19
C ILE A 305 -15.23 -0.84 -11.33
N PRO A 306 -14.57 -1.91 -11.85
CA PRO A 306 -13.69 -1.80 -13.02
C PRO A 306 -14.42 -1.21 -14.23
N TYR A 307 -15.67 -1.61 -14.48
CA TYR A 307 -16.47 -1.06 -15.56
C TYR A 307 -16.66 0.45 -15.40
N GLN A 308 -17.06 0.90 -14.21
CA GLN A 308 -17.24 2.33 -13.93
C GLN A 308 -15.92 3.10 -14.08
N CYS A 309 -14.80 2.57 -13.59
CA CYS A 309 -13.49 3.18 -13.79
C CYS A 309 -13.14 3.34 -15.28
N LEU A 310 -13.36 2.30 -16.09
CA LEU A 310 -13.12 2.35 -17.54
C LEU A 310 -14.07 3.34 -18.24
N PHE A 311 -15.31 3.44 -17.77
CA PHE A 311 -16.29 4.41 -18.26
C PHE A 311 -15.82 5.84 -17.99
N ASP A 312 -15.40 6.13 -16.75
CA ASP A 312 -14.91 7.45 -16.35
C ASP A 312 -13.65 7.83 -17.14
N ILE A 313 -12.71 6.89 -17.30
CA ILE A 313 -11.50 7.09 -18.12
C ILE A 313 -11.86 7.46 -19.56
N ALA A 314 -12.79 6.73 -20.19
CA ALA A 314 -13.22 7.02 -21.56
C ALA A 314 -13.91 8.38 -21.69
N LEU A 315 -14.76 8.71 -20.71
CA LEU A 315 -15.46 10.00 -20.66
C LEU A 315 -14.48 11.16 -20.49
N ASP A 316 -13.48 11.01 -19.63
CA ASP A 316 -12.49 12.04 -19.39
C ASP A 316 -11.54 12.25 -20.57
N SER A 317 -11.12 11.18 -21.24
CA SER A 317 -10.34 11.30 -22.48
C SER A 317 -11.13 12.04 -23.56
N GLN A 318 -12.44 11.79 -23.68
CA GLN A 318 -13.32 12.55 -24.57
C GLN A 318 -13.42 14.03 -24.19
N LYS A 319 -13.59 14.35 -22.91
CA LYS A 319 -13.59 15.74 -22.42
C LYS A 319 -12.28 16.46 -22.76
N TYR A 320 -11.13 15.78 -22.57
CA TYR A 320 -9.82 16.36 -22.84
C TYR A 320 -9.61 16.65 -24.33
N VAL A 321 -10.02 15.73 -25.21
CA VAL A 321 -10.01 15.98 -26.67
C VAL A 321 -10.81 17.22 -27.04
N HIS A 322 -12.05 17.35 -26.55
CA HIS A 322 -12.88 18.52 -26.82
C HIS A 322 -12.30 19.82 -26.24
N ALA A 323 -11.65 19.77 -25.08
CA ALA A 323 -10.97 20.92 -24.51
C ALA A 323 -9.83 21.41 -25.43
N ILE A 324 -9.05 20.49 -26.02
CA ILE A 324 -7.99 20.84 -26.97
C ILE A 324 -8.58 21.41 -28.28
N GLU A 325 -9.64 20.82 -28.81
CA GLU A 325 -10.34 21.34 -30.00
C GLU A 325 -10.87 22.76 -29.76
N SER A 326 -11.46 23.00 -28.58
CA SER A 326 -11.92 24.33 -28.17
C SER A 326 -10.76 25.32 -28.11
N ALA A 327 -9.66 24.97 -27.44
CA ALA A 327 -8.45 25.81 -27.38
C ALA A 327 -7.87 26.11 -28.77
N LEU A 328 -7.85 25.14 -29.68
CA LEU A 328 -7.41 25.34 -31.08
C LEU A 328 -8.31 26.30 -31.86
N SER A 329 -9.63 26.27 -31.61
CA SER A 329 -10.59 27.16 -32.26
C SER A 329 -10.47 28.61 -31.78
N GLN A 330 -10.08 28.83 -30.52
CA GLN A 330 -9.91 30.16 -29.94
C GLN A 330 -8.64 30.88 -30.45
N LEU A 331 -7.63 30.14 -30.89
CA LEU A 331 -6.40 30.71 -31.44
C LEU A 331 -6.63 31.27 -32.86
N ARG A 332 -6.67 32.60 -33.00
CA ARG A 332 -6.78 33.28 -34.31
C ARG A 332 -5.59 32.95 -35.23
N PHE A 333 -5.78 33.07 -36.54
CA PHE A 333 -4.71 32.93 -37.55
C PHE A 333 -3.75 34.13 -37.54
N GLN A 334 -2.97 34.26 -36.48
CA GLN A 334 -1.86 35.21 -36.39
C GLN A 334 -0.53 34.46 -36.31
N LEU A 335 0.52 35.02 -36.90
CA LEU A 335 1.87 34.45 -36.96
C LEU A 335 2.43 34.12 -35.56
N SER A 336 2.04 34.89 -34.53
CA SER A 336 2.42 34.68 -33.13
C SER A 336 1.91 33.37 -32.52
N TYR A 337 0.91 32.71 -33.10
CA TYR A 337 0.30 31.49 -32.57
C TYR A 337 0.69 30.21 -33.31
N ILE A 338 1.55 30.27 -34.34
CA ILE A 338 1.90 29.09 -35.15
C ILE A 338 2.52 27.98 -34.30
N SER A 339 3.52 28.32 -33.47
CA SER A 339 4.18 27.36 -32.58
C SER A 339 3.19 26.74 -31.58
N ARG A 340 2.33 27.56 -30.97
CA ARG A 340 1.31 27.08 -30.03
C ARG A 340 0.28 26.17 -30.69
N ARG A 341 -0.19 26.51 -31.90
CA ARG A 341 -1.11 25.66 -32.67
C ARG A 341 -0.47 24.34 -33.06
N ALA A 342 0.82 24.33 -33.41
CA ALA A 342 1.56 23.10 -33.69
C ALA A 342 1.64 22.21 -32.44
N LYS A 343 2.00 22.78 -31.27
CA LYS A 343 2.03 22.04 -29.99
C LYS A 343 0.66 21.45 -29.64
N LEU A 344 -0.42 22.24 -29.69
CA LEU A 344 -1.78 21.77 -29.41
C LEU A 344 -2.27 20.69 -30.40
N ARG A 345 -1.88 20.76 -31.68
CA ARG A 345 -2.18 19.69 -32.65
C ARG A 345 -1.45 18.39 -32.31
N ASN A 346 -0.20 18.46 -31.87
CA ASN A 346 0.51 17.28 -31.40
C ASN A 346 -0.15 16.70 -30.14
N THR A 347 -0.55 17.56 -29.19
CA THR A 347 -1.31 17.15 -27.99
C THR A 347 -2.65 16.53 -28.37
N LEU A 348 -3.36 17.06 -29.37
CA LEU A 348 -4.62 16.51 -29.87
C LEU A 348 -4.43 15.09 -30.43
N CYS A 349 -3.40 14.87 -31.25
CA CYS A 349 -3.10 13.54 -31.79
C CYS A 349 -2.87 12.52 -30.65
N ALA A 350 -2.10 12.89 -29.62
CA ALA A 350 -1.88 12.02 -28.46
C ALA A 350 -3.18 11.78 -27.67
N ALA A 351 -3.99 12.82 -27.45
CA ALA A 351 -5.26 12.70 -26.73
C ALA A 351 -6.30 11.81 -27.48
N ILE A 352 -6.32 11.87 -28.81
CA ILE A 352 -7.15 10.97 -29.63
C ILE A 352 -6.70 9.52 -29.48
N ASP A 353 -5.38 9.28 -29.45
CA ASP A 353 -4.85 7.93 -29.22
C ASP A 353 -5.23 7.39 -27.83
N ASP A 354 -5.14 8.22 -26.79
CA ASP A 354 -5.56 7.87 -25.43
C ASP A 354 -7.07 7.60 -25.36
N TYR A 355 -7.89 8.42 -26.03
CA TYR A 355 -9.33 8.21 -26.15
C TYR A 355 -9.67 6.88 -26.85
N ILE A 356 -9.01 6.57 -27.97
CA ILE A 356 -9.21 5.29 -28.68
C ILE A 356 -8.88 4.11 -27.75
N ASN A 357 -7.77 4.17 -27.02
CA ASN A 357 -7.37 3.10 -26.10
C ASN A 357 -8.36 2.93 -24.93
N ALA A 358 -8.85 4.04 -24.38
CA ALA A 358 -9.87 4.03 -23.33
C ALA A 358 -11.21 3.45 -23.83
N TYR A 359 -11.66 3.91 -25.00
CA TYR A 359 -12.87 3.42 -25.66
C TYR A 359 -12.80 1.92 -25.91
N ILE A 360 -11.68 1.42 -26.46
CA ILE A 360 -11.47 0.00 -26.66
C ILE A 360 -11.52 -0.76 -25.34
N SER A 361 -10.86 -0.26 -24.30
CA SER A 361 -10.81 -0.95 -23.00
C SER A 361 -12.20 -1.08 -22.38
N LEU A 362 -13.02 -0.04 -22.44
CA LEU A 362 -14.43 -0.09 -21.99
C LEU A 362 -15.26 -1.10 -22.79
N HIS A 363 -15.18 -1.07 -24.12
CA HIS A 363 -16.04 -1.90 -24.99
C HIS A 363 -15.58 -3.36 -25.08
N THR A 364 -14.36 -3.66 -24.67
CA THR A 364 -13.82 -5.03 -24.62
C THR A 364 -13.84 -5.61 -23.21
N PHE A 365 -14.23 -4.85 -22.19
CA PHE A 365 -14.30 -5.34 -20.82
C PHE A 365 -15.38 -6.41 -20.63
N GLY A 366 -16.55 -6.22 -21.24
CA GLY A 366 -17.68 -7.12 -21.14
C GLY A 366 -19.02 -6.40 -21.31
N ALA A 367 -20.12 -7.11 -21.08
CA ALA A 367 -21.43 -6.48 -21.05
C ALA A 367 -21.51 -5.46 -19.90
N PRO A 368 -22.14 -4.30 -20.10
CA PRO A 368 -22.34 -3.32 -19.04
C PRO A 368 -23.13 -3.96 -17.88
N PRO A 369 -22.71 -3.75 -16.62
CA PRO A 369 -23.49 -4.16 -15.46
C PRO A 369 -24.92 -3.57 -15.51
N PRO A 370 -25.92 -4.26 -14.92
CA PRO A 370 -27.28 -3.74 -14.85
C PRO A 370 -27.33 -2.35 -14.21
N GLY A 371 -28.00 -1.40 -14.87
CA GLY A 371 -28.13 -0.02 -14.39
C GLY A 371 -26.97 0.92 -14.78
N SER A 372 -25.92 0.44 -15.44
CA SER A 372 -24.83 1.29 -15.92
C SER A 372 -25.30 2.24 -17.04
N PRO A 373 -24.81 3.50 -17.06
CA PRO A 373 -25.10 4.44 -18.14
C PRO A 373 -24.49 3.97 -19.48
N SER A 374 -25.15 4.29 -20.59
CA SER A 374 -24.60 4.05 -21.92
C SER A 374 -23.54 5.08 -22.28
N PHE A 375 -22.36 4.63 -22.72
CA PHE A 375 -21.33 5.53 -23.23
C PHE A 375 -21.71 6.05 -24.62
N VAL A 376 -21.72 7.38 -24.81
CA VAL A 376 -22.02 8.03 -26.09
C VAL A 376 -20.75 8.70 -26.63
N PRO A 377 -20.15 8.18 -27.72
CA PRO A 377 -18.96 8.77 -28.32
C PRO A 377 -19.30 10.08 -29.05
N THR A 378 -18.66 11.18 -28.68
CA THR A 378 -18.84 12.51 -29.31
C THR A 378 -17.59 13.02 -30.04
N VAL A 379 -16.44 12.36 -29.86
CA VAL A 379 -15.20 12.68 -30.57
C VAL A 379 -15.33 12.33 -32.06
N LYS A 380 -15.06 13.30 -32.94
CA LYS A 380 -15.04 13.10 -34.39
C LYS A 380 -13.68 12.58 -34.84
N LEU A 381 -13.61 11.28 -35.12
CA LEU A 381 -12.38 10.63 -35.60
C LEU A 381 -12.14 10.89 -37.10
N SER A 382 -10.88 11.05 -37.48
CA SER A 382 -10.50 11.06 -38.90
C SER A 382 -10.62 9.66 -39.51
N SER A 383 -10.66 9.54 -40.84
CA SER A 383 -10.68 8.23 -41.52
C SER A 383 -9.51 7.33 -41.10
N ARG A 384 -8.34 7.93 -40.83
CA ARG A 384 -7.15 7.22 -40.34
C ARG A 384 -7.38 6.68 -38.93
N ASP A 385 -7.94 7.49 -38.04
CA ASP A 385 -8.16 7.13 -36.63
C ASP A 385 -9.29 6.10 -36.50
N GLN A 386 -10.32 6.20 -37.34
CA GLN A 386 -11.38 5.19 -37.45
C GLN A 386 -10.80 3.83 -37.85
N THR A 387 -9.94 3.81 -38.88
CA THR A 387 -9.26 2.58 -39.33
C THR A 387 -8.37 2.00 -38.22
N LYS A 388 -7.70 2.86 -37.45
CA LYS A 388 -6.87 2.45 -36.31
C LYS A 388 -7.73 1.83 -35.20
N LEU A 389 -8.84 2.47 -34.84
CA LEU A 389 -9.80 1.97 -33.86
C LEU A 389 -10.31 0.57 -34.25
N ASP A 390 -10.79 0.40 -35.48
CA ASP A 390 -11.33 -0.88 -35.96
C ASP A 390 -10.28 -2.00 -35.91
N LYS A 391 -9.04 -1.69 -36.32
CA LYS A 391 -7.93 -2.65 -36.29
C LYS A 391 -7.59 -3.09 -34.87
N LEU A 392 -7.52 -2.14 -33.93
CA LEU A 392 -7.17 -2.42 -32.54
C LEU A 392 -8.31 -3.14 -31.81
N MET A 393 -9.57 -2.78 -32.06
CA MET A 393 -10.74 -3.49 -31.52
C MET A 393 -10.74 -4.96 -31.94
N LYS A 394 -10.58 -5.25 -33.24
CA LYS A 394 -10.50 -6.63 -33.75
C LYS A 394 -9.36 -7.42 -33.10
N LYS A 395 -8.17 -6.81 -32.99
CA LYS A 395 -7.01 -7.44 -32.35
C LYS A 395 -7.31 -7.82 -30.90
N ARG A 396 -7.94 -6.93 -30.13
CA ARG A 396 -8.24 -7.18 -28.71
C ARG A 396 -9.33 -8.21 -28.51
N GLN A 397 -10.35 -8.23 -29.38
CA GLN A 397 -11.37 -9.29 -29.36
C GLN A 397 -10.80 -10.67 -29.66
N LEU A 398 -9.85 -10.79 -30.60
CA LEU A 398 -9.13 -12.04 -30.88
C LEU A 398 -8.34 -12.51 -29.66
N GLN A 399 -7.56 -11.61 -29.03
CA GLN A 399 -6.79 -11.93 -27.83
C GLN A 399 -7.63 -12.39 -26.64
N LEU A 400 -8.87 -11.91 -26.52
CA LEU A 400 -9.79 -12.34 -25.48
C LEU A 400 -10.37 -13.73 -25.75
N ARG A 401 -10.62 -14.06 -27.03
CA ARG A 401 -11.06 -15.41 -27.44
C ARG A 401 -9.98 -16.46 -27.17
N ASP A 402 -8.73 -16.15 -27.52
CA ASP A 402 -7.59 -17.07 -27.31
C ASP A 402 -7.25 -17.29 -25.83
N LYS A 403 -7.79 -16.49 -24.90
CA LYS A 403 -7.62 -16.66 -23.44
C LYS A 403 -8.77 -17.42 -22.78
N SER A 404 -9.88 -17.61 -23.50
CA SER A 404 -11.06 -18.35 -23.02
C SER A 404 -11.09 -19.81 -23.47
N ASP A 405 -10.19 -20.20 -24.36
CA ASP A 405 -9.86 -21.58 -24.75
C ASP A 405 -8.62 -22.06 -23.98
#